data_AF-A0A147J421-F1
#
_entry.id   AF-A0A147J421-F1
#
_cell.length_a   1.000
_cell.length_b   1.000
_cell.length_c   1.000
_cell.angle_alpha   90.00
_cell.angle_beta   90.00
_cell.angle_gamma   90.00
#
_symmetry.space_group_name_H-M   'P 1'
#
loop_
_entity.id
_entity.type
_entity.pdbx_description
1 polymer ?
#
loop_
_entity_poly.entity_id
_entity_poly.type
_entity_poly.pdbx_seq_one_letter_code
_entity_poly.pdbx_strand_id
1 'polypeptide(L)'
;MRGLIALAMVLAVPVGGPMGAGASASVPVAGAAQTRVLPLQGGRNFRDLGGYRTADGRMVKWGLLYRSGQMHDLTPADYTYLQKLGIRTVCDFRDTRERT
;
A
#
# COMPACT_ATOMS: atom_id res chain seq x y z
N MET A 1 32.07 55.71 20.00
CA MET A 1 30.75 56.29 20.31
C MET A 1 29.68 55.70 19.40
N ARG A 2 29.05 54.59 19.81
CA ARG A 2 27.73 54.04 19.43
C ARG A 2 27.55 52.85 20.40
N GLY A 3 26.49 52.60 21.14
CA GLY A 3 25.13 53.11 21.27
C GLY A 3 24.50 52.17 22.30
N LEU A 4 23.55 52.69 23.07
CA LEU A 4 23.15 52.27 24.40
C LEU A 4 22.01 51.21 24.38
N ILE A 5 21.93 50.42 25.46
CA ILE A 5 20.75 49.77 26.14
C ILE A 5 19.92 48.67 25.46
N ALA A 6 19.70 47.60 26.26
CA ALA A 6 18.40 47.06 26.72
C ALA A 6 18.32 45.53 26.54
N LEU A 7 17.67 44.73 27.39
CA LEU A 7 17.12 44.79 28.75
C LEU A 7 16.53 43.38 28.94
N ALA A 8 16.77 42.78 30.11
CA ALA A 8 15.99 41.71 30.77
C ALA A 8 15.53 40.46 29.95
N MET A 9 15.80 39.27 30.48
CA MET A 9 14.84 38.59 31.36
C MET A 9 15.36 37.21 31.80
N VAL A 10 14.78 36.81 32.92
CA VAL A 10 15.21 35.80 33.89
C VAL A 10 14.40 34.51 33.69
N LEU A 11 15.02 33.38 34.06
CA LEU A 11 14.48 32.06 34.44
C LEU A 11 13.57 31.31 33.45
N ALA A 12 13.97 30.07 33.13
CA ALA A 12 13.40 28.87 33.76
C ALA A 12 13.84 27.60 33.00
N VAL A 13 14.52 26.70 33.71
CA VAL A 13 14.61 25.30 33.32
C VAL A 13 13.36 24.60 33.85
N PRO A 14 12.60 23.86 33.03
CA PRO A 14 11.81 22.75 33.51
C PRO A 14 12.50 21.42 33.16
N VAL A 15 12.85 20.72 34.23
CA VAL A 15 13.11 19.28 34.30
C VAL A 15 11.83 18.52 33.92
N GLY A 16 11.97 17.46 33.11
CA GLY A 16 11.00 16.36 33.03
C GLY A 16 9.92 16.46 31.94
N GLY A 17 10.20 15.92 30.75
CA GLY A 17 9.19 15.52 29.76
C GLY A 17 9.10 13.99 29.66
N PRO A 18 7.90 13.40 29.56
CA PRO A 18 7.70 11.97 29.69
C PRO A 18 8.18 11.16 28.49
N MET A 19 8.45 9.89 28.78
CA MET A 19 8.86 8.82 27.88
C MET A 19 8.00 8.75 26.61
N GLY A 20 8.67 8.38 25.51
CA GLY A 20 8.11 8.30 24.17
C GLY A 20 6.83 7.47 24.10
N ALA A 21 5.76 8.12 23.69
CA ALA A 21 4.70 7.47 22.96
C ALA A 21 5.12 7.47 21.49
N GLY A 22 5.44 6.29 20.97
CA GLY A 22 5.72 6.10 19.55
C GLY A 22 4.59 6.70 18.72
N ALA A 23 4.90 7.79 18.01
CA ALA A 23 4.03 8.31 16.99
C ALA A 23 3.92 7.21 15.92
N SER A 24 2.79 6.51 15.92
CA SER A 24 2.35 5.69 14.79
C SER A 24 2.34 6.60 13.58
N ALA A 25 3.42 6.54 12.80
CA ALA A 25 3.51 7.20 11.51
C ALA A 25 2.40 6.62 10.63
N SER A 26 1.25 7.28 10.63
CA SER A 26 0.22 7.09 9.63
C SER A 26 0.81 7.56 8.31
N VAL A 27 1.53 6.67 7.62
CA VAL A 27 1.97 6.93 6.26
C VAL A 27 0.70 7.24 5.47
N PRO A 28 0.57 8.44 4.89
CA PRO A 28 -0.55 8.74 4.02
C PRO A 28 -0.31 7.94 2.74
N VAL A 29 -0.82 6.71 2.68
CA VAL A 29 -0.96 6.03 1.38
C VAL A 29 -2.08 6.78 0.69
N ALA A 30 -1.66 7.73 -0.16
CA ALA A 30 -2.50 8.46 -1.08
C ALA A 30 -3.49 7.49 -1.71
N GLY A 31 -4.77 7.68 -1.38
CA GLY A 31 -5.89 7.11 -2.10
C GLY A 31 -5.95 7.73 -3.48
N ALA A 32 -4.97 7.44 -4.33
CA ALA A 32 -5.16 7.54 -5.76
C ALA A 32 -6.32 6.62 -6.11
N ALA A 33 -7.19 7.06 -7.02
CA ALA A 33 -8.26 6.25 -7.59
C ALA A 33 -7.63 5.05 -8.32
N GLN A 34 -7.23 4.02 -7.56
CA GLN A 34 -6.62 2.82 -8.10
C GLN A 34 -7.75 1.94 -8.61
N THR A 35 -7.80 1.78 -9.94
CA THR A 35 -8.75 0.87 -10.58
C THR A 35 -8.47 -0.54 -10.08
N ARG A 36 -9.34 -1.03 -9.20
CA ARG A 36 -9.19 -2.36 -8.60
C ARG A 36 -9.26 -3.47 -9.63
N VAL A 37 -10.04 -3.29 -10.69
CA VAL A 37 -10.19 -4.27 -11.76
C VAL A 37 -9.17 -3.97 -12.84
N LEU A 38 -8.23 -4.88 -13.07
CA LEU A 38 -7.22 -4.67 -14.10
C LEU A 38 -7.85 -4.98 -15.47
N PRO A 39 -7.50 -4.19 -16.52
CA PRO A 39 -8.09 -4.32 -17.84
C PRO A 39 -7.46 -5.49 -18.62
N LEU A 40 -7.68 -6.71 -18.14
CA LEU A 40 -7.33 -7.92 -18.90
C LEU A 40 -8.44 -8.22 -19.91
N GLN A 41 -8.06 -8.56 -21.14
CA GLN A 41 -9.01 -8.90 -22.19
C GLN A 41 -9.53 -10.33 -22.02
N GLY A 42 -8.62 -11.28 -21.74
CA GLY A 42 -8.94 -12.69 -21.52
C GLY A 42 -9.18 -13.08 -20.07
N GLY A 43 -8.83 -12.20 -19.12
CA GLY A 43 -8.94 -12.47 -17.69
C GLY A 43 -10.25 -11.96 -17.10
N ARG A 44 -11.14 -12.85 -16.65
CA ARG A 44 -12.36 -12.42 -15.95
C ARG A 44 -12.06 -12.15 -14.48
N ASN A 45 -12.54 -11.00 -14.00
CA ASN A 45 -12.54 -10.63 -12.60
C ASN A 45 -11.12 -10.52 -11.99
N PHE A 46 -10.13 -10.08 -12.77
CA PHE A 46 -8.78 -9.84 -12.27
C PHE A 46 -8.71 -8.54 -11.49
N ARG A 47 -8.37 -8.62 -10.20
CA ARG A 47 -8.41 -7.47 -9.29
C ARG A 47 -7.22 -7.42 -8.36
N ASP A 48 -6.77 -6.20 -8.05
CA ASP A 48 -5.87 -5.94 -6.95
C ASP A 48 -6.64 -5.93 -5.62
N LEU A 49 -6.14 -6.65 -4.63
CA LEU A 49 -6.67 -6.70 -3.27
C LEU A 49 -6.02 -5.65 -2.35
N GLY A 50 -5.26 -4.71 -2.90
CA GLY A 50 -4.77 -3.53 -2.20
C GLY A 50 -5.91 -2.70 -1.60
N GLY A 51 -5.60 -2.05 -0.48
CA GLY A 51 -6.51 -1.13 0.20
C GLY A 51 -7.57 -1.77 1.09
N TYR A 52 -7.64 -3.10 1.19
CA TYR A 52 -8.45 -3.74 2.23
C TYR A 52 -7.83 -3.55 3.62
N ARG A 53 -8.66 -3.25 4.62
CA ARG A 53 -8.24 -3.23 6.03
C ARG A 53 -8.21 -4.65 6.58
N THR A 54 -7.12 -4.97 7.24
CA THR A 54 -6.92 -6.21 8.00
C THR A 54 -7.52 -6.09 9.40
N ALA A 55 -7.75 -7.21 10.07
CA ALA A 55 -8.26 -7.24 11.44
C ALA A 55 -7.37 -6.44 12.42
N ASP A 56 -6.07 -6.39 12.15
CA ASP A 56 -5.09 -5.65 12.95
C ASP A 56 -5.05 -4.13 12.64
N GLY A 57 -6.00 -3.62 11.86
CA GLY A 57 -6.07 -2.21 11.46
C GLY A 57 -5.06 -1.77 10.38
N ARG A 58 -4.19 -2.68 9.92
CA ARG A 58 -3.26 -2.44 8.80
C ARG A 58 -3.98 -2.52 7.45
N MET A 59 -3.40 -1.94 6.40
CA MET A 59 -3.94 -2.03 5.03
C MET A 59 -3.13 -2.98 4.17
N VAL A 60 -3.81 -3.75 3.32
CA VAL A 60 -3.15 -4.54 2.26
C VAL A 60 -2.48 -3.58 1.29
N LYS A 61 -1.20 -3.80 1.01
CA LYS A 61 -0.43 -2.98 0.09
C LYS A 61 -0.84 -3.26 -1.35
N TRP A 62 -1.09 -2.19 -2.11
CA TRP A 62 -1.38 -2.24 -3.54
C TRP A 62 -0.23 -2.86 -4.33
N GLY A 63 -0.56 -3.55 -5.40
CA GLY A 63 0.37 -4.16 -6.33
C GLY A 63 1.07 -5.43 -5.81
N LEU A 64 0.63 -5.98 -4.67
CA LEU A 64 1.24 -7.18 -4.08
C LEU A 64 0.35 -8.42 -4.12
N LEU A 65 -0.97 -8.25 -4.09
CA LEU A 65 -1.89 -9.38 -4.04
C LEU A 65 -2.99 -9.18 -5.08
N TYR A 66 -3.09 -10.12 -5.99
CA TYR A 66 -4.09 -10.13 -7.04
C TYR A 66 -4.99 -11.34 -6.89
N ARG A 67 -6.25 -11.19 -7.29
CA ARG A 67 -7.21 -12.28 -7.41
C ARG A 67 -7.77 -12.28 -8.82
N SER A 68 -7.82 -13.45 -9.43
CA SER A 68 -8.53 -13.68 -10.71
C SER A 68 -9.74 -14.58 -10.48
N GLY A 69 -10.72 -14.50 -11.40
CA GLY A 69 -11.82 -15.47 -11.47
C GLY A 69 -11.54 -16.56 -12.51
N GLN A 70 -11.18 -16.17 -13.73
CA GLN A 70 -10.76 -17.09 -14.79
C GLN A 70 -9.55 -16.52 -15.54
N MET A 71 -8.63 -17.40 -15.93
CA MET A 71 -7.37 -17.09 -16.62
C MET A 71 -7.11 -17.97 -17.85
N HIS A 72 -8.13 -18.68 -18.36
CA HIS A 72 -7.95 -19.64 -19.46
C HIS A 72 -7.82 -18.97 -20.85
N ASP A 73 -8.41 -17.79 -21.04
CA ASP A 73 -8.44 -17.09 -22.34
C ASP A 73 -7.44 -15.93 -22.45
N LEU A 74 -6.38 -15.91 -21.63
CA LEU A 74 -5.43 -14.80 -21.60
C LEU A 74 -4.79 -14.57 -22.99
N THR A 75 -4.87 -13.33 -23.46
CA THR A 75 -4.26 -12.94 -24.74
C THR A 75 -2.76 -12.71 -24.59
N PRO A 76 -1.97 -12.71 -25.69
CA PRO A 76 -0.55 -12.35 -25.64
C PRO A 76 -0.28 -10.96 -25.04
N ALA A 77 -1.20 -10.01 -25.24
CA ALA A 77 -1.15 -8.69 -24.64
C ALA A 77 -1.34 -8.75 -23.12
N ASP A 78 -2.26 -9.59 -22.64
CA ASP A 78 -2.49 -9.82 -21.21
C ASP A 78 -1.25 -10.43 -20.54
N TYR A 79 -0.60 -11.41 -21.18
CA TYR A 79 0.65 -11.98 -20.67
C TYR A 79 1.75 -10.92 -20.54
N THR A 80 1.91 -10.06 -21.55
CA THR A 80 2.88 -8.95 -21.50
C THR A 80 2.57 -7.98 -20.37
N TYR A 81 1.28 -7.70 -20.14
CA TYR A 81 0.84 -6.85 -19.04
C TYR A 81 1.10 -7.49 -17.66
N LEU A 82 0.75 -8.77 -17.49
CA LEU A 82 0.98 -9.51 -16.25
C LEU A 82 2.48 -9.64 -15.92
N GLN A 83 3.33 -9.81 -16.92
CA GLN A 83 4.79 -9.82 -16.73
C GLN A 83 5.30 -8.49 -16.16
N LYS A 84 4.76 -7.35 -16.61
CA LYS A 84 5.13 -6.02 -16.08
C LYS A 84 4.70 -5.82 -14.64
N LEU A 85 3.65 -6.51 -14.16
CA LEU A 85 3.24 -6.48 -12.76
C LEU A 85 4.24 -7.22 -11.84
N GLY A 86 5.14 -8.03 -12.39
CA GLY A 86 6.16 -8.73 -11.60
C GLY A 86 5.60 -9.85 -10.72
N ILE A 87 4.46 -10.44 -11.11
CA ILE A 87 3.85 -11.56 -10.39
C ILE A 87 4.81 -12.75 -10.40
N ARG A 88 5.27 -13.16 -9.22
CA ARG A 88 6.23 -14.26 -9.06
C ARG A 88 5.57 -15.61 -8.80
N THR A 89 4.42 -15.60 -8.15
CA THR A 89 3.75 -16.79 -7.66
C THR A 89 2.28 -16.77 -8.07
N VAL A 90 1.80 -17.90 -8.59
CA VAL A 90 0.40 -18.12 -8.92
C VAL A 90 -0.09 -19.32 -8.10
N CYS A 91 -1.08 -19.09 -7.24
CA CYS A 91 -1.72 -20.14 -6.47
C CYS A 91 -3.04 -20.51 -7.15
N ASP A 92 -3.10 -21.69 -7.76
CA ASP A 92 -4.33 -22.22 -8.34
C ASP A 92 -5.08 -23.04 -7.30
N PHE A 93 -6.28 -22.59 -6.92
CA PHE A 93 -7.14 -23.25 -5.94
C PHE A 93 -8.16 -24.20 -6.57
N ARG A 94 -8.18 -24.33 -7.91
CA ARG A 94 -9.06 -25.27 -8.61
C ARG A 94 -8.69 -26.71 -8.27
N ASP A 95 -9.68 -27.60 -8.24
CA ASP A 95 -9.39 -29.02 -8.09
C ASP A 95 -8.58 -29.50 -9.32
N THR A 96 -7.74 -30.51 -9.10
CA THR A 96 -6.97 -31.20 -10.14
C THR A 96 -7.81 -31.58 -11.37
N ARG A 97 -9.09 -31.93 -11.17
CA ARG A 97 -10.03 -32.29 -12.25
C ARG A 97 -10.38 -31.11 -13.18
N GLU A 98 -10.29 -29.88 -12.69
CA GLU A 98 -10.59 -28.64 -13.42
C GLU A 98 -9.35 -28.05 -14.13
N ARG A 99 -8.20 -28.72 -14.04
CA ARG A 99 -6.92 -28.29 -14.65
C ARG A 99 -6.64 -28.93 -16.02
N THR A 100 -7.60 -29.68 -16.56
CA THR A 100 -7.53 -30.33 -17.88
C THR A 100 -7.90 -29.34 -18.97
#